data_AF-A0A6C0LBS1-F1
#
_entry.id   AF-A0A6C0LBS1-F1
#
_cell.length_a   1.000
_cell.length_b   1.000
_cell.length_c   1.000
_cell.angle_alpha   90.00
_cell.angle_beta   90.00
_cell.angle_gamma   90.00
#
_symmetry.space_group_name_H-M   'P 1'
#
loop_
_entity.id
_entity.type
_entity.pdbx_description
1 polymer ?
#
loop_
_entity_poly.entity_id
_entity_poly.type
_entity_poly.pdbx_seq_one_letter_code
_entity_poly.pdbx_strand_id
1 'polypeptide(L)'
;MNQYIDTRLNYDSCSYKEKLRRTVGPGLYQLDSPANDCIECYQDVPADPSLRYQSYGHNTCSMKKAVDDSSELLGLNYKNTKCNDQEYMPGKYVKTGCEITGKTEPRECMVPREDTRLSNPPCTLKETGINRWEWICYDPQDKAIEDFDRIPVNYRMVAKDNHVPCIEKPMDQSVFFPNSQQNNDNLDSWKNNNKMNKLYSPGYPEGSMYPGVSCNR
;
A
#
# COMPACT_ATOMS: atom_id res chain seq x y z
N MET A 1 -44.18 41.59 -46.95
CA MET A 1 -43.98 41.65 -48.42
C MET A 1 -44.08 40.24 -48.95
N ASN A 2 -45.01 40.02 -49.88
CA ASN A 2 -45.39 38.70 -50.38
C ASN A 2 -44.21 38.05 -51.11
N GLN A 3 -43.77 36.88 -50.62
CA GLN A 3 -42.67 36.12 -51.19
C GLN A 3 -43.14 35.49 -52.51
N TYR A 4 -42.51 35.91 -53.61
CA TYR A 4 -42.63 35.26 -54.90
C TYR A 4 -41.92 33.90 -54.84
N ILE A 5 -42.66 32.84 -55.16
CA ILE A 5 -42.17 31.47 -55.26
C ILE A 5 -41.65 31.32 -56.69
N ASP A 6 -40.35 31.49 -56.89
CA ASP A 6 -39.68 31.27 -58.17
C ASP A 6 -39.29 29.79 -58.27
N THR A 7 -39.47 29.15 -59.43
CA THR A 7 -39.07 27.75 -59.65
C THR A 7 -37.56 27.59 -59.67
N ARG A 8 -36.82 28.69 -59.82
CA ARG A 8 -35.36 28.73 -59.71
C ARG A 8 -34.93 28.92 -58.24
N LEU A 9 -34.34 27.88 -57.67
CA LEU A 9 -33.87 27.81 -56.27
C LEU A 9 -32.96 28.96 -55.82
N ASN A 10 -32.23 29.62 -56.73
CA ASN A 10 -31.38 30.77 -56.39
C ASN A 10 -32.17 32.06 -56.14
N TYR A 11 -33.36 32.18 -56.71
CA TYR A 11 -34.23 33.37 -56.61
C TYR A 11 -35.43 33.14 -55.69
N ASP A 12 -35.73 31.88 -55.35
CA ASP A 12 -36.66 31.56 -54.29
C ASP A 12 -36.16 32.12 -52.95
N SER A 13 -36.96 33.01 -52.37
CA SER A 13 -36.64 33.69 -51.12
C SER A 13 -36.49 32.74 -49.93
N CYS A 14 -37.14 31.57 -49.94
CA CYS A 14 -37.01 30.58 -48.87
C CYS A 14 -35.67 29.84 -48.99
N SER A 15 -35.39 29.26 -50.15
CA SER A 15 -34.12 28.59 -50.48
C SER A 15 -32.89 29.49 -50.29
N TYR A 16 -32.96 30.75 -50.70
CA TYR A 16 -31.85 31.69 -50.53
C TYR A 16 -31.54 31.98 -49.04
N LYS A 17 -32.57 32.20 -48.22
CA LYS A 17 -32.41 32.39 -46.76
C LYS A 17 -31.81 31.15 -46.09
N GLU A 18 -32.25 29.97 -46.49
CA GLU A 18 -31.74 28.68 -46.03
C GLU A 18 -30.24 28.53 -46.37
N LYS A 19 -29.87 28.80 -47.63
CA LYS A 19 -28.47 28.78 -48.09
C LYS A 19 -27.61 29.73 -47.28
N LEU A 20 -28.07 30.97 -47.08
CA LEU A 20 -27.34 31.95 -46.28
C LEU A 20 -27.14 31.46 -44.83
N ARG A 21 -28.19 30.95 -44.17
CA ARG A 21 -28.09 30.35 -42.82
C ARG A 21 -27.06 29.23 -42.76
N ARG A 22 -27.02 28.34 -43.75
CA ARG A 22 -26.05 27.24 -43.80
C ARG A 22 -24.62 27.74 -44.03
N THR A 23 -24.44 28.82 -44.79
CA THR A 23 -23.13 29.44 -45.00
C THR A 23 -22.61 30.16 -43.75
N VAL A 24 -23.47 30.89 -43.03
CA VAL A 24 -23.05 31.63 -41.81
C VAL A 24 -23.06 30.78 -40.53
N GLY A 25 -23.78 29.65 -40.53
CA GLY A 25 -23.97 28.77 -39.38
C GLY A 25 -22.69 28.40 -38.61
N PRO A 26 -21.64 27.88 -39.25
CA PRO A 26 -20.41 27.50 -38.53
C PRO A 26 -19.65 28.71 -37.97
N GLY A 27 -19.71 29.88 -38.62
CA GLY A 27 -19.11 31.11 -38.11
C GLY A 27 -19.86 31.64 -36.89
N LEU A 28 -21.20 31.65 -36.97
CA LEU A 28 -22.07 31.98 -35.83
C LEU A 28 -21.86 31.03 -34.67
N TYR A 29 -21.72 29.72 -34.91
CA TYR A 29 -21.44 28.75 -33.84
C TYR A 29 -20.16 29.10 -33.06
N GLN A 30 -19.11 29.54 -33.76
CA GLN A 30 -17.86 29.93 -33.12
C GLN A 30 -17.97 31.27 -32.36
N LEU A 31 -18.77 32.21 -32.87
CA LEU A 31 -18.97 33.54 -32.28
C LEU A 31 -19.98 33.54 -31.11
N ASP A 32 -21.04 32.73 -31.21
CA ASP A 32 -22.07 32.54 -30.18
C ASP A 32 -21.68 31.49 -29.14
N SER A 33 -20.52 30.82 -29.30
CA SER A 33 -19.99 29.96 -28.25
C SER A 33 -19.90 30.78 -26.97
N PRO A 34 -20.68 30.44 -25.92
CA PRO A 34 -20.62 31.20 -24.68
C PRO A 34 -19.20 31.12 -24.13
N ALA A 35 -18.70 32.24 -23.61
CA ALA A 35 -17.43 32.22 -22.92
C ALA A 35 -17.57 31.37 -21.63
N ASN A 36 -16.50 30.67 -21.26
CA ASN A 36 -16.47 29.77 -20.11
C ASN A 36 -16.45 30.53 -18.75
N ASP A 37 -16.73 31.82 -18.76
CA ASP A 37 -16.55 32.79 -17.68
C ASP A 37 -17.87 33.13 -16.95
N CYS A 38 -18.93 32.32 -17.15
CA CYS A 38 -20.24 32.54 -16.54
C CYS A 38 -20.26 32.34 -15.01
N ILE A 39 -19.25 31.68 -14.45
CA ILE A 39 -19.11 31.39 -13.02
C ILE A 39 -17.80 32.01 -12.54
N GLU A 40 -17.84 32.73 -11.41
CA GLU A 40 -16.69 33.44 -10.82
C GLU A 40 -15.41 32.57 -10.70
N CYS A 41 -15.60 31.27 -10.52
CA CYS A 41 -14.53 30.28 -10.41
C CYS A 41 -13.77 29.95 -11.70
N TYR A 42 -14.31 30.31 -12.86
CA TYR A 42 -13.70 30.06 -14.17
C TYR A 42 -13.27 31.35 -14.88
N GLN A 43 -13.39 32.49 -14.20
CA GLN A 43 -12.94 33.80 -14.68
C GLN A 43 -11.43 34.00 -14.48
N ASP A 44 -10.88 33.44 -13.41
CA ASP A 44 -9.47 33.59 -13.05
C ASP A 44 -8.66 32.32 -13.25
N VAL A 45 -7.35 32.48 -13.41
CA VAL A 45 -6.39 31.38 -13.33
C VAL A 45 -6.01 31.21 -11.86
N PRO A 46 -6.55 30.22 -11.13
CA PRO A 46 -6.11 29.93 -9.78
C PRO A 46 -4.61 29.65 -9.73
N ALA A 47 -3.97 30.05 -8.64
CA ALA A 47 -2.56 29.75 -8.36
C ALA A 47 -2.34 28.28 -7.93
N ASP A 48 -2.94 27.33 -8.65
CA ASP A 48 -2.80 25.89 -8.41
C ASP A 48 -2.15 25.22 -9.63
N PRO A 49 -0.94 24.63 -9.49
CA PRO A 49 -0.23 23.99 -10.60
C PRO A 49 -0.92 22.71 -11.12
N SER A 50 -1.86 22.14 -10.36
CA SER A 50 -2.63 20.95 -10.78
C SER A 50 -3.72 21.29 -11.79
N LEU A 51 -4.13 22.56 -11.88
CA LEU A 51 -5.17 23.03 -12.78
C LEU A 51 -4.55 23.56 -14.08
N ARG A 52 -4.84 22.87 -15.19
CA ARG A 52 -4.43 23.29 -16.54
C ARG A 52 -5.66 23.70 -17.35
N TYR A 53 -5.86 25.00 -17.51
CA TYR A 53 -6.94 25.54 -18.34
C TYR A 53 -6.63 25.35 -19.82
N GLN A 54 -7.58 24.81 -20.58
CA GLN A 54 -7.43 24.58 -22.03
C GLN A 54 -7.73 25.83 -22.86
N SER A 55 -8.54 26.74 -22.33
CA SER A 55 -8.88 28.03 -22.95
C SER A 55 -9.13 29.07 -21.86
N TYR A 56 -8.76 30.32 -22.13
CA TYR A 56 -9.02 31.46 -21.24
C TYR A 56 -10.17 32.29 -21.82
N GLY A 57 -11.03 32.80 -20.93
CA GLY A 57 -12.12 33.69 -21.31
C GLY A 57 -11.60 35.03 -21.85
N HIS A 58 -12.38 35.66 -22.73
CA HIS A 58 -12.05 36.97 -23.31
C HIS A 58 -12.09 38.12 -22.27
N ASN A 59 -12.77 37.91 -21.14
CA ASN A 59 -13.05 38.94 -20.14
C ASN A 59 -12.10 38.97 -18.94
N THR A 60 -10.96 38.25 -18.97
CA THR A 60 -9.99 38.29 -17.86
C THR A 60 -9.46 39.70 -17.61
N CYS A 61 -9.28 40.47 -18.68
CA CYS A 61 -8.84 41.86 -18.63
C CYS A 61 -9.46 42.68 -19.76
N SER A 62 -9.89 43.91 -19.46
CA SER A 62 -10.24 44.86 -20.51
C SER A 62 -8.98 45.20 -21.33
N MET A 63 -9.08 45.21 -22.66
CA MET A 63 -7.98 45.53 -23.58
C MET A 63 -7.23 46.83 -23.24
N LYS A 64 -7.90 47.81 -22.61
CA LYS A 64 -7.27 49.07 -22.16
C LYS A 64 -6.35 48.93 -20.93
N LYS A 65 -6.45 47.82 -20.21
CA LYS A 65 -5.71 47.54 -18.97
C LYS A 65 -4.86 46.27 -19.05
N ALA A 66 -4.89 45.54 -20.17
CA ALA A 66 -3.99 44.41 -20.36
C ALA A 66 -2.53 44.91 -20.30
N VAL A 67 -1.67 44.21 -19.56
CA VAL A 67 -0.25 44.55 -19.49
C VAL A 67 0.37 44.31 -20.86
N ASP A 68 0.93 45.35 -21.48
CA ASP A 68 1.79 45.20 -22.64
C ASP A 68 3.26 45.17 -22.18
N ASP A 69 3.67 44.02 -21.65
CA ASP A 69 5.07 43.77 -21.28
C ASP A 69 6.00 43.86 -22.50
N SER A 70 5.47 43.65 -23.71
CA SER A 70 6.26 43.69 -24.94
C SER A 70 6.73 45.11 -25.22
N SER A 71 5.87 46.11 -25.08
CA SER A 71 6.25 47.52 -25.25
C SER A 71 7.24 47.99 -24.18
N GLU A 72 7.18 47.43 -22.97
CA GLU A 72 8.16 47.70 -21.92
C GLU A 72 9.53 47.07 -22.23
N LEU A 73 9.56 45.79 -22.59
CA LEU A 73 10.79 45.08 -22.98
C LEU A 73 11.45 45.68 -24.22
N LEU A 74 10.65 46.23 -25.14
CA LEU A 74 11.12 46.94 -26.32
C LEU A 74 11.46 48.42 -26.04
N GLY A 75 11.21 48.91 -24.82
CA GLY A 75 11.49 50.29 -24.42
C GLY A 75 10.63 51.34 -25.12
N LEU A 76 9.53 50.94 -25.76
CA LEU A 76 8.61 51.83 -26.49
C LEU A 76 7.83 52.78 -25.58
N ASN A 77 7.74 52.46 -24.29
CA ASN A 77 7.11 53.30 -23.27
C ASN A 77 7.92 54.57 -22.94
N TYR A 78 9.19 54.62 -23.36
CA TYR A 78 10.10 55.71 -23.05
C TYR A 78 10.27 56.63 -24.24
N LYS A 79 10.15 57.92 -24.00
CA LYS A 79 10.39 58.92 -25.03
C LYS A 79 11.90 59.01 -25.29
N ASN A 80 12.30 58.83 -26.55
CA ASN A 80 13.69 59.04 -26.95
C ASN A 80 14.04 60.53 -26.84
N THR A 81 14.58 60.94 -25.70
CA THR A 81 14.99 62.32 -25.40
C THR A 81 16.33 62.32 -24.67
N LYS A 82 17.02 63.46 -24.69
CA LYS A 82 18.28 63.68 -23.96
C LYS A 82 18.06 64.34 -22.59
N CYS A 83 16.82 64.35 -22.10
CA CYS A 83 16.47 64.99 -20.84
C CYS A 83 16.45 63.94 -19.75
N ASN A 84 17.35 64.04 -18.76
CA ASN A 84 17.52 63.05 -17.69
C ASN A 84 16.21 62.69 -16.97
N ASP A 85 15.27 63.63 -16.83
CA ASP A 85 13.99 63.41 -16.15
C ASP A 85 13.05 62.44 -16.92
N GLN A 86 13.18 62.42 -18.25
CA GLN A 86 12.35 61.65 -19.19
C GLN A 86 13.06 60.39 -19.71
N GLU A 87 14.33 60.19 -19.38
CA GLU A 87 15.08 58.98 -19.72
C GLU A 87 14.62 57.76 -18.92
N TYR A 88 14.92 56.58 -19.46
CA TYR A 88 14.69 55.32 -18.80
C TYR A 88 15.56 55.22 -17.54
N MET A 89 14.95 54.86 -16.41
CA MET A 89 15.66 54.53 -15.19
C MET A 89 15.24 53.12 -14.74
N PRO A 90 16.19 52.22 -14.44
CA PRO A 90 15.85 50.88 -13.98
C PRO A 90 15.02 50.94 -12.70
N GLY A 91 13.91 50.20 -12.66
CA GLY A 91 13.00 50.14 -11.51
C GLY A 91 11.94 51.25 -11.43
N LYS A 92 11.88 52.18 -12.40
CA LYS A 92 10.82 53.19 -12.48
C LYS A 92 9.48 52.64 -13.01
N TYR A 93 9.50 51.47 -13.64
CA TYR A 93 8.31 50.85 -14.21
C TYR A 93 7.28 50.51 -13.14
N VAL A 94 6.08 51.06 -13.28
CA VAL A 94 4.92 50.69 -12.49
C VAL A 94 4.04 49.84 -13.38
N LYS A 95 3.84 48.58 -13.00
CA LYS A 95 2.94 47.68 -13.73
C LYS A 95 1.55 48.32 -13.87
N THR A 96 1.11 48.54 -15.10
CA THR A 96 -0.23 49.05 -15.44
C THR A 96 -1.21 47.92 -15.72
N GLY A 97 -0.95 46.75 -15.12
CA GLY A 97 -1.78 45.58 -15.33
C GLY A 97 -3.16 45.70 -14.73
N CYS A 98 -4.12 45.13 -15.44
CA CYS A 98 -5.38 44.70 -14.90
C CYS A 98 -5.13 43.74 -13.73
N GLU A 99 -5.81 44.01 -12.62
CA GLU A 99 -6.06 42.98 -11.62
C GLU A 99 -7.21 42.12 -12.16
N ILE A 100 -6.98 40.81 -12.22
CA ILE A 100 -7.96 39.86 -12.72
C ILE A 100 -9.12 39.85 -11.71
N THR A 101 -10.34 40.06 -12.19
CA THR A 101 -11.53 40.16 -11.34
C THR A 101 -12.15 38.78 -11.16
N GLY A 102 -11.60 38.00 -10.26
CA GLY A 102 -12.23 36.77 -9.83
C GLY A 102 -11.71 36.32 -8.49
N LYS A 103 -12.12 35.11 -8.12
CA LYS A 103 -11.86 34.58 -6.80
C LYS A 103 -10.41 34.07 -6.74
N THR A 104 -9.56 34.84 -6.06
CA THR A 104 -8.14 34.51 -5.85
C THR A 104 -7.92 33.27 -4.98
N GLU A 105 -8.97 32.76 -4.32
CA GLU A 105 -8.96 31.56 -3.49
C GLU A 105 -9.36 30.31 -4.30
N PRO A 106 -8.40 29.51 -4.81
CA PRO A 106 -8.68 28.35 -5.67
C PRO A 106 -9.53 27.28 -4.97
N ARG A 107 -9.39 27.20 -3.64
CA ARG A 107 -10.00 26.17 -2.80
C ARG A 107 -11.51 26.27 -2.69
N GLU A 108 -12.07 27.46 -2.91
CA GLU A 108 -13.52 27.64 -2.93
C GLU A 108 -14.16 27.13 -4.23
N CYS A 109 -13.36 27.03 -5.28
CA CYS A 109 -13.79 26.70 -6.63
C CYS A 109 -13.54 25.25 -7.01
N MET A 110 -12.41 24.70 -6.57
CA MET A 110 -12.02 23.32 -6.83
C MET A 110 -11.41 22.72 -5.56
N VAL A 111 -11.67 21.43 -5.33
CA VAL A 111 -11.00 20.70 -4.26
C VAL A 111 -9.52 20.58 -4.65
N PRO A 112 -8.58 21.13 -3.87
CA PRO A 112 -7.17 21.06 -4.21
C PRO A 112 -6.75 19.59 -4.26
N ARG A 113 -6.13 19.20 -5.37
CA ARG A 113 -5.55 17.86 -5.48
C ARG A 113 -4.18 17.89 -4.84
N GLU A 114 -3.98 17.07 -3.82
CA GLU A 114 -2.67 16.81 -3.26
C GLU A 114 -1.97 15.69 -4.05
N ASP A 115 -0.87 16.03 -4.71
CA ASP A 115 0.00 15.01 -5.29
C ASP A 115 0.86 14.41 -4.17
N THR A 116 0.45 13.24 -3.68
CA THR A 116 1.09 12.54 -2.55
C THR A 116 2.58 12.24 -2.78
N ARG A 117 3.05 12.25 -4.02
CA ARG A 117 4.48 12.11 -4.35
C ARG A 117 5.31 13.34 -3.97
N LEU A 118 4.69 14.52 -3.89
CA LEU A 118 5.34 15.77 -3.51
C LEU A 118 5.28 15.99 -2.00
N SER A 119 4.14 15.69 -1.37
CA SER A 119 3.94 15.85 0.08
C SER A 119 4.52 14.68 0.89
N ASN A 120 4.38 13.45 0.38
CA ASN A 120 4.85 12.22 0.99
C ASN A 120 5.75 11.45 0.01
N PRO A 121 6.92 12.01 -0.36
CA PRO A 121 7.84 11.29 -1.23
C PRO A 121 8.19 9.94 -0.59
N PRO A 122 8.40 8.88 -1.37
CA PRO A 122 8.57 7.51 -0.85
C PRO A 122 9.76 7.37 0.11
N CYS A 123 10.69 8.32 0.10
CA CYS A 123 11.81 8.41 1.04
C CYS A 123 11.46 8.95 2.43
N THR A 124 10.25 9.46 2.65
CA THR A 124 9.75 10.04 3.93
C THR A 124 8.63 9.21 4.56
N LEU A 125 8.10 8.22 3.84
CA LEU A 125 7.10 7.30 4.36
C LEU A 125 7.69 6.52 5.54
N LYS A 126 6.97 6.52 6.65
CA LYS A 126 7.30 5.74 7.84
C LYS A 126 7.43 4.27 7.40
N GLU A 127 8.55 3.64 7.73
CA GLU A 127 8.92 2.24 7.42
C GLU A 127 9.57 1.98 6.03
N THR A 128 9.61 2.92 5.08
CA THR A 128 10.37 2.78 3.82
C THR A 128 11.65 3.62 3.87
N GLY A 129 12.61 3.19 4.68
CA GLY A 129 13.78 4.00 5.05
C GLY A 129 14.81 4.16 3.94
N ILE A 130 15.10 5.42 3.55
CA ILE A 130 16.43 5.84 3.05
C ILE A 130 17.32 6.33 4.23
N ASN A 131 16.72 6.65 5.38
CA ASN A 131 17.41 7.22 6.54
C ASN A 131 17.46 6.27 7.74
N ARG A 132 18.16 5.14 7.61
CA ARG A 132 18.48 4.28 8.78
C ARG A 132 19.99 4.04 8.87
N TRP A 133 20.69 5.10 9.29
CA TRP A 133 22.13 5.06 9.59
C TRP A 133 22.43 4.59 11.02
N GLU A 134 21.41 4.40 11.86
CA GLU A 134 21.55 3.71 13.14
C GLU A 134 21.75 2.22 12.92
N TRP A 135 22.80 1.68 13.53
CA TRP A 135 23.00 0.24 13.66
C TRP A 135 21.87 -0.34 14.51
N ILE A 136 21.19 -1.35 13.99
CA ILE A 136 20.18 -2.07 14.77
C ILE A 136 20.93 -2.91 15.80
N CYS A 137 20.50 -2.90 17.06
CA CYS A 137 21.14 -3.69 18.13
C CYS A 137 21.11 -5.22 17.87
N TYR A 138 20.30 -5.67 16.92
CA TYR A 138 20.11 -7.07 16.54
C TYR A 138 20.04 -7.17 15.01
N ASP A 139 20.70 -8.17 14.42
CA ASP A 139 20.61 -8.43 12.99
C ASP A 139 19.19 -8.95 12.67
N PRO A 140 18.40 -8.26 11.82
CA PRO A 140 17.10 -8.76 11.43
C PRO A 140 17.17 -10.08 10.62
N GLN A 141 18.31 -10.43 10.04
CA GLN A 141 18.51 -11.70 9.33
C GLN A 141 18.57 -12.91 10.26
N ASP A 142 19.01 -12.73 11.51
CA ASP A 142 19.10 -13.82 12.49
C ASP A 142 17.73 -14.45 12.83
N LYS A 143 16.63 -13.70 12.62
CA LYS A 143 15.26 -14.18 12.87
C LYS A 143 14.45 -14.34 11.58
N ALA A 144 15.08 -14.20 10.42
CA ALA A 144 14.39 -14.31 9.13
C ALA A 144 14.03 -15.76 8.79
N ILE A 145 14.78 -16.72 9.33
CA ILE A 145 14.55 -18.15 9.21
C ILE A 145 14.00 -18.63 10.55
N GLU A 146 12.96 -19.45 10.53
CA GLU A 146 12.42 -20.04 11.76
C GLU A 146 13.45 -20.97 12.41
N ASP A 147 13.51 -20.98 13.74
CA ASP A 147 14.46 -21.83 14.51
C ASP A 147 14.14 -23.34 14.42
N PHE A 148 13.07 -23.72 13.71
CA PHE A 148 12.65 -25.11 13.56
C PHE A 148 13.27 -25.70 12.29
N ASP A 149 13.93 -26.84 12.43
CA ASP A 149 14.48 -27.57 11.30
C ASP A 149 13.33 -28.11 10.42
N ARG A 150 13.06 -27.42 9.30
CA ARG A 150 12.06 -27.84 8.29
C ARG A 150 12.50 -29.08 7.50
N ILE A 151 13.71 -29.60 7.73
CA ILE A 151 14.10 -30.90 7.19
C ILE A 151 13.20 -31.92 7.89
N PRO A 152 12.31 -32.63 7.15
CA PRO A 152 11.42 -33.59 7.76
C PRO A 152 12.23 -34.79 8.23
N VAL A 153 12.71 -34.74 9.46
CA VAL A 153 13.27 -35.91 10.13
C VAL A 153 12.11 -36.91 10.22
N ASN A 154 12.23 -38.03 9.52
CA ASN A 154 11.17 -39.03 9.52
C ASN A 154 11.12 -39.71 10.90
N TYR A 155 10.36 -39.12 11.80
CA TYR A 155 10.28 -39.54 13.21
C TYR A 155 9.82 -41.00 13.33
N ARG A 156 9.03 -41.49 12.36
CA ARG A 156 8.63 -42.89 12.26
C ARG A 156 9.81 -43.83 11.98
N MET A 157 10.77 -43.42 11.15
CA MET A 157 11.98 -44.20 10.89
C MET A 157 12.93 -44.15 12.09
N VAL A 158 13.14 -42.96 12.67
CA VAL A 158 13.97 -42.80 13.89
C VAL A 158 13.45 -43.66 15.05
N ALA A 159 12.13 -43.72 15.25
CA ALA A 159 11.53 -44.56 16.29
C ALA A 159 11.66 -46.07 16.01
N LYS A 160 11.65 -46.49 14.74
CA LYS A 160 11.87 -47.89 14.37
C LYS A 160 13.32 -48.31 14.59
N ASP A 161 14.25 -47.49 14.13
CA ASP A 161 15.68 -47.80 14.18
C ASP A 161 16.20 -47.82 15.63
N ASN A 162 15.60 -47.01 16.51
CA ASN A 162 15.94 -46.95 17.94
C ASN A 162 15.07 -47.85 18.84
N HIS A 163 14.20 -48.71 18.28
CA HIS A 163 13.38 -49.59 19.11
C HIS A 163 14.20 -50.76 19.67
N VAL A 164 14.41 -50.76 20.99
CA VAL A 164 15.00 -51.90 21.71
C VAL A 164 13.85 -52.77 22.25
N PRO A 165 13.71 -54.04 21.80
CA PRO A 165 12.64 -54.91 22.28
C PRO A 165 12.89 -55.31 23.74
N CYS A 166 11.81 -55.38 24.53
CA CYS A 166 11.87 -55.99 25.84
C CYS A 166 11.96 -57.51 25.67
N ILE A 167 13.15 -58.07 25.93
CA ILE A 167 13.34 -59.52 25.96
C ILE A 167 13.03 -60.00 27.37
N GLU A 168 12.12 -60.97 27.48
CA GLU A 168 11.85 -61.65 28.75
C GLU A 168 13.14 -62.32 29.24
N LYS A 169 13.61 -61.91 30.43
CA LYS A 169 14.70 -62.62 31.10
C LYS A 169 14.08 -63.72 31.94
N PRO A 170 14.59 -64.96 31.85
CA PRO A 170 14.16 -66.01 32.77
C PRO A 170 14.43 -65.53 34.20
N MET A 171 13.46 -65.73 35.10
CA MET A 171 13.62 -65.42 36.51
C MET A 171 14.72 -66.30 37.09
N ASP A 172 15.57 -65.73 37.95
CA ASP A 172 16.65 -66.49 38.57
C ASP A 172 16.08 -67.64 39.41
N GLN A 173 16.63 -68.84 39.23
CA GLN A 173 16.19 -70.04 39.95
C GLN A 173 16.54 -69.96 41.45
N SER A 174 17.47 -69.07 41.82
CA SER A 174 17.88 -68.87 43.22
C SER A 174 16.72 -68.47 44.15
N VAL A 175 15.69 -67.81 43.60
CA VAL A 175 14.51 -67.35 44.34
C VAL A 175 13.65 -68.51 44.85
N PHE A 176 13.74 -69.69 44.22
CA PHE A 176 13.02 -70.89 44.63
C PHE A 176 13.72 -71.67 45.76
N PHE A 177 14.99 -71.38 46.05
CA PHE A 177 15.71 -72.12 47.07
C PHE A 177 15.26 -71.72 48.48
N PRO A 178 15.13 -72.68 49.41
CA PRO A 178 14.86 -72.37 50.81
C PRO A 178 16.02 -71.59 51.42
N ASN A 179 15.70 -70.55 52.18
CA ASN A 179 16.70 -69.72 52.86
C ASN A 179 17.18 -70.38 54.16
N SER A 180 17.89 -71.52 54.05
CA SER A 180 18.38 -72.28 55.20
C SER A 180 19.77 -72.84 54.97
N GLN A 181 20.65 -72.71 55.96
CA GLN A 181 21.98 -73.31 55.97
C GLN A 181 22.00 -74.75 56.55
N GLN A 182 20.83 -75.34 56.86
CA GLN A 182 20.69 -76.67 57.47
C GLN A 182 19.88 -77.62 56.55
N ASN A 183 20.15 -78.93 56.65
CA ASN A 183 19.38 -79.96 55.93
C ASN A 183 17.91 -79.96 56.40
N ASN A 184 16.99 -79.64 55.49
CA ASN A 184 15.56 -79.64 55.76
C ASN A 184 14.92 -80.95 55.28
N ASP A 185 15.08 -82.02 56.06
CA ASP A 185 14.53 -83.33 55.71
C ASP A 185 13.01 -83.46 56.01
N ASN A 186 12.39 -82.42 56.58
CA ASN A 186 10.97 -82.37 56.95
C ASN A 186 10.24 -81.19 56.27
N LEU A 187 9.04 -81.43 55.75
CA LEU A 187 8.18 -80.45 55.09
C LEU A 187 7.84 -79.25 56.01
N ASP A 188 7.66 -79.49 57.30
CA ASP A 188 7.29 -78.42 58.24
C ASP A 188 8.46 -77.47 58.55
N SER A 189 9.70 -77.98 58.58
CA SER A 189 10.88 -77.13 58.72
C SER A 189 11.09 -76.30 57.46
N TRP A 190 10.89 -76.90 56.28
CA TRP A 190 10.97 -76.22 55.00
C TRP A 190 9.94 -75.07 54.88
N LYS A 191 8.68 -75.32 55.26
CA LYS A 191 7.61 -74.29 55.29
C LYS A 191 7.94 -73.13 56.24
N ASN A 192 8.54 -73.43 57.39
CA ASN A 192 8.91 -72.41 58.37
C ASN A 192 10.04 -71.51 57.86
N ASN A 193 11.03 -72.08 57.18
CA ASN A 193 12.16 -71.34 56.63
C ASN A 193 11.76 -70.44 55.45
N ASN A 194 10.71 -70.80 54.72
CA ASN A 194 10.18 -70.05 53.58
C ASN A 194 8.98 -69.15 53.89
N LYS A 195 8.72 -68.81 55.17
CA LYS A 195 7.59 -67.94 55.57
C LYS A 195 7.54 -66.57 54.87
N MET A 196 8.69 -66.06 54.42
CA MET A 196 8.79 -64.77 53.72
C MET A 196 8.63 -64.88 52.20
N ASN A 197 8.85 -66.07 51.60
CA ASN A 197 8.71 -66.36 50.16
C ASN A 197 7.43 -67.17 49.86
N LYS A 198 6.28 -66.75 50.41
CA LYS A 198 5.02 -67.50 50.33
C LYS A 198 4.57 -67.80 48.90
N LEU A 199 4.79 -66.86 47.98
CA LEU A 199 4.42 -66.92 46.56
C LEU A 199 5.01 -68.13 45.81
N TYR A 200 6.13 -68.68 46.30
CA TYR A 200 6.89 -69.73 45.62
C TYR A 200 6.96 -71.04 46.43
N SER A 201 6.14 -71.17 47.49
CA SER A 201 6.15 -72.33 48.38
C SER A 201 5.03 -73.34 48.05
N PRO A 202 5.34 -74.65 47.86
CA PRO A 202 4.31 -75.67 47.64
C PRO A 202 3.28 -75.72 48.79
N GLY A 203 2.00 -75.62 48.43
CA GLY A 203 0.89 -75.64 49.39
C GLY A 203 0.29 -74.28 49.75
N TYR A 204 0.79 -73.17 49.19
CA TYR A 204 0.11 -71.87 49.27
C TYR A 204 -0.67 -71.60 47.96
N PRO A 205 -1.99 -71.37 48.02
CA PRO A 205 -2.86 -71.31 46.83
C PRO A 205 -2.76 -70.02 46.00
N GLU A 206 -1.94 -69.05 46.41
CA GLU A 206 -1.89 -67.69 45.84
C GLU A 206 -0.66 -67.44 44.93
N GLY A 207 -0.01 -68.50 44.43
CA GLY A 207 1.12 -68.37 43.51
C GLY A 207 0.70 -68.00 42.09
N SER A 208 0.13 -66.82 41.86
CA SER A 208 -0.02 -66.31 40.49
C SER A 208 1.35 -65.82 40.01
N MET A 209 1.93 -66.54 39.05
CA MET A 209 3.14 -66.16 38.36
C MET A 209 2.83 -64.91 37.52
N TYR A 210 2.98 -63.72 38.10
CA TYR A 210 3.02 -62.49 37.32
C TYR A 210 4.39 -62.41 36.66
N PRO A 211 4.53 -62.53 35.34
CA PRO A 211 5.77 -62.19 34.68
C PRO A 211 5.93 -60.67 34.80
N GLY A 212 6.67 -60.25 35.83
CA GLY A 212 7.18 -58.89 35.92
C GLY A 212 8.12 -58.68 34.75
N VAL A 213 7.60 -58.15 33.64
CA VAL A 213 8.41 -57.87 32.44
C VAL A 213 9.34 -56.71 32.79
N SER A 214 10.53 -57.01 33.32
CA SER A 214 11.54 -56.00 33.54
C SER A 214 12.21 -55.67 32.21
N CYS A 215 11.76 -54.61 31.54
CA CYS A 215 12.48 -54.05 30.41
C CYS A 215 13.76 -53.38 30.93
N ASN A 216 14.92 -53.73 30.36
CA ASN A 216 16.11 -52.90 30.52
C ASN A 216 15.86 -51.59 29.75
N ARG A 217 15.86 -50.46 30.45
CA ARG A 217 16.02 -49.14 29.82
C ARG A 217 17.48 -48.92 29.47
#